data_AF-A0A927ZRC9-F1
#
_entry.id   AF-A0A927ZRC9-F1
#
_cell.length_a   1.000
_cell.length_b   1.000
_cell.length_c   1.000
_cell.angle_alpha   90.00
_cell.angle_beta   90.00
_cell.angle_gamma   90.00
#
_symmetry.space_group_name_H-M   'P 1'
#
loop_
_entity.id
_entity.type
_entity.pdbx_description
1 polymer ?
#
loop_
_entity_poly.entity_id
_entity_poly.type
_entity_poly.pdbx_seq_one_letter_code
_entity_poly.pdbx_strand_id
1 'polypeptide(L)'
;MNILDVLKLFFTHKDFLPPADQLPGTLFTPLHIVFAVLLTVCTVLLTKWLSKKSESLIRKVFFGIWVWMVLSEAAVILWETYCGADVWFELTGNLPLYPCSVFLYAMPMVLWGKGWLREAGCGYICTVGLVGGLINFVYPANVLGTYSCLSFAGMRSLLYHGSMVLCALVLLVSGLHSFRWKGTELAAAERQKGAAASNSGAAAKQQNGAAASNLRAAARQPQNAAASNLRAAAGPKLWHLLVPAIPCLLVSIPANLVNFVLVPNADYMFFKLESFFLAPLGAVLPKWFTVLIMYIVYLAASTGPYLPGWLKAQKERV
;
A
#
# COMPACT_ATOMS: atom_id res chain seq x y z
N MET A 1 2.08 -33.97 -17.49
CA MET A 1 0.82 -33.26 -17.78
C MET A 1 0.94 -32.67 -19.17
N ASN A 2 0.05 -33.01 -20.09
CA ASN A 2 0.09 -32.45 -21.45
C ASN A 2 -0.53 -31.02 -21.46
N ILE A 3 -0.43 -30.31 -22.59
CA ILE A 3 -0.93 -28.93 -22.70
C ILE A 3 -2.46 -28.83 -22.46
N LEU A 4 -3.22 -29.83 -22.88
CA LEU A 4 -4.68 -29.86 -22.72
C LEU A 4 -5.07 -30.04 -21.26
N ASP A 5 -4.33 -30.88 -20.52
CA ASP A 5 -4.53 -31.09 -19.09
C ASP A 5 -4.25 -29.79 -18.31
N VAL A 6 -3.18 -29.06 -18.68
CA VAL A 6 -2.85 -27.76 -18.08
C VAL A 6 -3.95 -26.74 -18.37
N LEU A 7 -4.42 -26.65 -19.62
CA LEU A 7 -5.50 -25.72 -19.99
C LEU A 7 -6.81 -26.06 -19.29
N LYS A 8 -7.14 -27.34 -19.13
CA LYS A 8 -8.29 -27.77 -18.33
C LYS A 8 -8.14 -27.32 -16.89
N LEU A 9 -7.02 -27.64 -16.24
CA LEU A 9 -6.74 -27.21 -14.87
C LEU A 9 -6.77 -25.69 -14.72
N PHE A 10 -6.33 -24.95 -15.74
CA PHE A 10 -6.31 -23.50 -15.74
C PHE A 10 -7.71 -22.90 -15.59
N PHE A 11 -8.68 -23.38 -16.37
CA PHE A 11 -10.03 -22.81 -16.44
C PHE A 11 -11.07 -23.54 -15.56
N THR A 12 -10.69 -24.59 -14.85
CA THR A 12 -11.61 -25.35 -14.00
C THR A 12 -11.90 -24.59 -12.70
N HIS A 13 -13.19 -24.36 -12.45
CA HIS A 13 -13.68 -23.73 -11.22
C HIS A 13 -13.52 -24.66 -10.01
N LYS A 14 -13.34 -24.09 -8.81
CA LYS A 14 -13.10 -24.85 -7.56
C LYS A 14 -14.10 -25.97 -7.29
N ASP A 15 -15.38 -25.76 -7.64
CA ASP A 15 -16.44 -26.75 -7.40
C ASP A 15 -16.24 -28.06 -8.17
N PHE A 16 -15.44 -28.02 -9.25
CA PHE A 16 -15.17 -29.17 -10.10
C PHE A 16 -13.72 -29.66 -9.97
N LEU A 17 -12.93 -29.05 -9.09
CA LEU A 17 -11.57 -29.48 -8.81
C LEU A 17 -11.58 -30.64 -7.80
N PRO A 18 -10.64 -31.60 -7.93
CA PRO A 18 -10.40 -32.56 -6.87
C PRO A 18 -9.89 -31.87 -5.60
N PRO A 19 -9.93 -32.56 -4.44
CA PRO A 19 -9.37 -32.07 -3.19
C PRO A 19 -7.93 -31.54 -3.34
N ALA A 20 -7.59 -30.50 -2.56
CA ALA A 20 -6.34 -29.75 -2.72
C ALA A 20 -5.06 -30.58 -2.50
N ASP A 21 -5.13 -31.65 -1.72
CA ASP A 21 -4.05 -32.62 -1.49
C ASP A 21 -3.73 -33.45 -2.75
N GLN A 22 -4.65 -33.52 -3.70
CA GLN A 22 -4.49 -34.25 -4.97
C GLN A 22 -4.11 -33.32 -6.14
N LEU A 23 -4.12 -32.01 -5.92
CA LEU A 23 -3.79 -31.01 -6.92
C LEU A 23 -2.30 -30.63 -6.89
N PRO A 24 -1.63 -30.58 -8.05
CA PRO A 24 -0.27 -30.04 -8.10
C PRO A 24 -0.31 -28.53 -7.85
N GLY A 25 0.73 -27.96 -7.23
CA GLY A 25 0.85 -26.50 -7.11
C GLY A 25 -0.05 -25.86 -6.06
N THR A 26 -0.69 -26.64 -5.20
CA THR A 26 -1.36 -26.15 -3.99
C THR A 26 -0.34 -25.75 -2.92
N LEU A 27 -0.84 -25.20 -1.82
CA LEU A 27 -0.04 -24.56 -0.78
C LEU A 27 1.12 -25.45 -0.30
N PHE A 28 2.34 -24.89 -0.33
CA PHE A 28 3.61 -25.55 0.04
C PHE A 28 4.01 -26.82 -0.71
N THR A 29 3.33 -27.16 -1.81
CA THR A 29 3.85 -28.17 -2.74
C THR A 29 5.15 -27.70 -3.41
N PRO A 30 6.00 -28.61 -3.93
CA PRO A 30 7.24 -28.23 -4.61
C PRO A 30 7.02 -27.23 -5.76
N LEU A 31 5.92 -27.38 -6.50
CA LEU A 31 5.58 -26.47 -7.59
C LEU A 31 5.24 -25.05 -7.09
N HIS A 32 4.48 -24.92 -5.99
CA HIS A 32 4.25 -23.63 -5.35
C HIS A 32 5.58 -22.98 -4.91
N ILE A 33 6.48 -23.74 -4.29
CA ILE A 33 7.78 -23.23 -3.84
C ILE A 33 8.60 -22.70 -5.02
N VAL A 34 8.65 -23.44 -6.14
CA VAL A 34 9.33 -22.98 -7.36
C VAL A 34 8.73 -21.67 -7.87
N PHE A 35 7.40 -21.57 -7.96
CA PHE A 35 6.72 -20.34 -8.37
C PHE A 35 7.03 -19.17 -7.43
N ALA A 36 6.95 -19.39 -6.11
CA ALA A 36 7.24 -18.37 -5.11
C ALA A 36 8.69 -17.86 -5.22
N VAL A 37 9.67 -18.76 -5.38
CA VAL A 37 11.09 -18.39 -5.55
C VAL A 37 11.29 -17.61 -6.85
N LEU A 38 10.74 -18.09 -7.97
CA LEU A 38 10.86 -17.41 -9.27
C LEU A 38 10.26 -16.00 -9.22
N LEU A 39 9.04 -15.87 -8.69
CA LEU A 39 8.39 -14.58 -8.55
C LEU A 39 9.16 -13.66 -7.59
N THR A 40 9.77 -14.19 -6.52
CA THR A 40 10.60 -13.41 -5.59
C THR A 40 11.81 -12.83 -6.31
N VAL A 41 12.54 -13.68 -7.04
CA VAL A 41 13.71 -13.29 -7.83
C VAL A 41 13.32 -12.24 -8.87
N CYS A 42 12.26 -12.49 -9.64
CA CYS A 42 11.72 -11.54 -10.61
C CYS A 42 11.36 -10.20 -9.97
N THR A 43 10.66 -10.21 -8.83
CA THR A 43 10.28 -9.01 -8.09
C THR A 43 11.51 -8.19 -7.68
N VAL A 44 12.52 -8.83 -7.08
CA VAL A 44 13.76 -8.16 -6.65
C VAL A 44 14.51 -7.57 -7.85
N LEU A 45 14.65 -8.32 -8.94
CA LEU A 45 15.35 -7.87 -10.15
C LEU A 45 14.60 -6.69 -10.81
N LEU A 46 13.28 -6.80 -10.94
CA LEU A 46 12.44 -5.73 -11.49
C LEU A 46 12.45 -4.49 -10.60
N THR A 47 12.41 -4.63 -9.27
CA THR A 47 12.55 -3.50 -8.35
C THR A 47 13.89 -2.80 -8.58
N LYS A 48 15.01 -3.53 -8.58
CA LYS A 48 16.34 -2.95 -8.80
C LYS A 48 16.48 -2.25 -10.14
N TRP A 49 15.82 -2.78 -11.18
CA TRP A 49 15.85 -2.21 -12.51
C TRP A 49 14.96 -0.96 -12.62
N LEU A 50 13.70 -1.04 -12.17
CA LEU A 50 12.73 0.06 -12.20
C LEU A 50 13.13 1.21 -11.28
N SER A 51 13.73 0.93 -10.12
CA SER A 51 14.09 1.98 -9.15
C SER A 51 15.13 2.97 -9.68
N LYS A 52 15.87 2.59 -10.73
CA LYS A 52 16.86 3.44 -11.42
C LYS A 52 16.28 4.21 -12.60
N LYS A 53 14.98 4.06 -12.88
CA LYS A 53 14.31 4.70 -14.01
C LYS A 53 13.64 6.00 -13.58
N SER A 54 13.25 6.80 -14.56
CA SER A 54 12.55 8.06 -14.32
C SER A 54 11.17 7.83 -13.69
N GLU A 55 10.72 8.77 -12.86
CA GLU A 55 9.37 8.73 -12.26
C GLU A 55 8.27 8.59 -13.32
N SER A 56 8.45 9.20 -14.50
CA SER A 56 7.56 9.07 -15.65
C SER A 56 7.39 7.61 -16.10
N LEU A 57 8.49 6.86 -16.23
CA LEU A 57 8.42 5.45 -16.63
C LEU A 57 7.79 4.61 -15.52
N ILE A 58 8.17 4.83 -14.26
CA ILE A 58 7.60 4.13 -13.11
C ILE A 58 6.07 4.32 -13.07
N ARG A 59 5.59 5.55 -13.27
CA ARG A 59 4.15 5.85 -13.33
C ARG A 59 3.43 5.13 -14.46
N LYS A 60 4.03 5.05 -15.66
CA LYS A 60 3.45 4.30 -16.79
C LYS A 60 3.37 2.81 -16.48
N VAL A 61 4.41 2.23 -15.88
CA VAL A 61 4.41 0.83 -15.45
C VAL A 61 3.34 0.60 -14.38
N PHE A 62 3.25 1.48 -13.38
CA PHE A 62 2.24 1.41 -12.32
C PHE A 62 0.82 1.51 -12.88
N PHE A 63 0.59 2.38 -13.87
CA PHE A 63 -0.68 2.46 -14.57
C PHE A 63 -1.01 1.15 -15.31
N GLY A 64 -0.03 0.56 -16.02
CA GLY A 64 -0.20 -0.74 -16.67
C GLY A 64 -0.53 -1.87 -15.69
N ILE A 65 0.19 -1.94 -14.56
CA ILE A 65 -0.09 -2.88 -13.46
C ILE A 65 -1.51 -2.68 -12.94
N TRP A 66 -1.90 -1.43 -12.66
CA TRP A 66 -3.23 -1.12 -12.15
C TRP A 66 -4.34 -1.54 -13.12
N VAL A 67 -4.21 -1.22 -14.41
CA VAL A 67 -5.17 -1.65 -15.44
C VAL A 67 -5.28 -3.17 -15.49
N TRP A 68 -4.14 -3.88 -15.51
CA TRP A 68 -4.14 -5.34 -15.47
C TRP A 68 -4.83 -5.88 -14.21
N MET A 69 -4.55 -5.32 -13.04
CA MET A 69 -5.18 -5.75 -11.78
C MET A 69 -6.70 -5.56 -11.83
N VAL A 70 -7.19 -4.40 -12.28
CA VAL A 70 -8.63 -4.12 -12.44
C VAL A 70 -9.28 -5.10 -13.41
N LEU A 71 -8.68 -5.33 -14.57
CA LEU A 71 -9.20 -6.28 -15.56
C LEU A 71 -9.19 -7.71 -15.03
N SER A 72 -8.15 -8.11 -14.31
CA SER A 72 -8.05 -9.44 -13.71
C SER A 72 -9.11 -9.66 -12.63
N GLU A 73 -9.43 -8.63 -11.85
CA GLU A 73 -10.49 -8.67 -10.84
C GLU A 73 -11.85 -8.84 -11.50
N ALA A 74 -12.16 -8.02 -12.50
CA ALA A 74 -13.38 -8.17 -13.27
C ALA A 74 -13.47 -9.57 -13.90
N ALA A 75 -12.38 -10.08 -14.45
CA ALA A 75 -12.34 -11.42 -15.04
C ALA A 75 -12.59 -12.53 -14.01
N VAL A 76 -12.02 -12.47 -12.81
CA VAL A 76 -12.31 -13.45 -11.75
C VAL A 76 -13.75 -13.36 -11.29
N ILE A 77 -14.29 -12.15 -11.12
CA ILE A 77 -15.67 -11.95 -10.66
C ILE A 77 -16.65 -12.58 -11.66
N LEU A 78 -16.44 -12.30 -12.95
CA LEU A 78 -17.23 -12.90 -14.01
C LEU A 78 -17.07 -14.42 -14.03
N TRP A 79 -15.83 -14.91 -13.94
CA TRP A 79 -15.56 -16.35 -13.96
C TRP A 79 -16.18 -17.09 -12.78
N GLU A 80 -16.02 -16.62 -11.54
CA GLU A 80 -16.66 -17.20 -10.34
C GLU A 80 -18.20 -17.14 -10.43
N THR A 81 -18.76 -16.09 -11.05
CA THR A 81 -20.22 -15.94 -11.20
C THR A 81 -20.80 -16.89 -12.26
N TYR A 82 -20.10 -17.12 -13.37
CA TYR A 82 -20.62 -17.86 -14.52
C TYR A 82 -20.15 -19.32 -14.63
N CYS A 83 -19.06 -19.67 -13.96
CA CYS A 83 -18.45 -21.00 -14.05
C CYS A 83 -18.56 -21.82 -12.77
N GLY A 84 -19.21 -21.28 -11.73
CA GLY A 84 -19.57 -22.04 -10.52
C GLY A 84 -20.69 -23.05 -10.76
N ALA A 85 -20.82 -24.02 -9.85
CA ALA A 85 -21.91 -24.99 -9.87
C ALA A 85 -23.28 -24.28 -9.73
N ASP A 86 -23.34 -23.24 -8.91
CA ASP A 86 -24.49 -22.36 -8.77
C ASP A 86 -24.21 -21.02 -9.47
N VAL A 87 -24.87 -20.76 -10.61
CA VAL A 87 -24.75 -19.49 -11.34
C VAL A 87 -25.49 -18.40 -10.57
N TRP A 88 -24.79 -17.76 -9.65
CA TRP A 88 -25.32 -16.67 -8.85
C TRP A 88 -24.22 -15.66 -8.48
N PHE A 89 -24.60 -14.38 -8.40
CA PHE A 89 -23.67 -13.35 -7.93
C PHE A 89 -23.64 -13.35 -6.40
N GLU A 90 -22.62 -14.00 -5.83
CA GLU A 90 -22.37 -13.93 -4.40
C GLU A 90 -21.71 -12.58 -4.05
N LEU A 91 -22.52 -11.63 -3.58
CA LEU A 91 -22.06 -10.29 -3.18
C LEU A 91 -20.93 -10.33 -2.14
N THR A 92 -20.97 -11.33 -1.24
CA THR A 92 -20.01 -11.53 -0.16
C THR A 92 -18.72 -12.19 -0.63
N GLY A 93 -18.77 -13.19 -1.51
CA GLY A 93 -17.57 -13.85 -2.02
C GLY A 93 -16.81 -13.03 -3.06
N ASN A 94 -17.55 -12.34 -3.94
CA ASN A 94 -17.01 -11.84 -5.21
C ASN A 94 -16.64 -10.35 -5.18
N LEU A 95 -17.07 -9.56 -4.19
CA LEU A 95 -16.75 -8.14 -4.17
C LEU A 95 -15.31 -7.90 -3.66
N PRO A 96 -14.48 -7.10 -4.33
CA PRO A 96 -13.07 -6.89 -3.98
C PRO A 96 -12.93 -5.81 -2.90
N LEU A 97 -13.51 -6.03 -1.73
CA LEU A 97 -13.35 -5.20 -0.53
C LEU A 97 -12.51 -5.96 0.51
N TYR A 98 -11.51 -6.72 0.06
CA TYR A 98 -10.47 -7.22 0.95
C TYR A 98 -9.36 -6.16 1.09
N PRO A 99 -8.56 -6.20 2.16
CA PRO A 99 -7.41 -5.31 2.34
C PRO A 99 -6.48 -5.27 1.11
N CYS A 100 -6.20 -6.42 0.49
CA CYS A 100 -5.39 -6.46 -0.73
C CYS A 100 -6.06 -5.79 -1.94
N SER A 101 -7.39 -5.76 -1.98
CA SER A 101 -8.16 -5.07 -3.01
C SER A 101 -8.22 -3.56 -2.82
N VAL A 102 -8.04 -3.05 -1.59
CA VAL A 102 -7.86 -1.60 -1.35
C VAL A 102 -6.69 -1.01 -2.14
N PHE A 103 -5.71 -1.84 -2.51
CA PHE A 103 -4.65 -1.46 -3.42
C PHE A 103 -5.16 -0.87 -4.75
N LEU A 104 -6.24 -1.42 -5.31
CA LEU A 104 -6.87 -0.93 -6.56
C LEU A 104 -7.35 0.52 -6.43
N TYR A 105 -7.73 0.94 -5.22
CA TYR A 105 -8.23 2.27 -4.92
C TYR A 105 -7.10 3.22 -4.48
N ALA A 106 -6.07 2.70 -3.82
CA ALA A 106 -4.89 3.46 -3.43
C ALA A 106 -3.99 3.82 -4.62
N MET A 107 -3.91 2.96 -5.64
CA MET A 107 -3.04 3.16 -6.79
C MET A 107 -3.39 4.39 -7.63
N PRO A 108 -4.68 4.70 -7.92
CA PRO A 108 -5.09 5.98 -8.49
C PRO A 108 -4.61 7.20 -7.70
N MET A 109 -4.59 7.12 -6.36
CA MET A 109 -4.08 8.20 -5.52
C MET A 109 -2.58 8.42 -5.73
N VAL A 110 -1.81 7.36 -6.00
CA VAL A 110 -0.38 7.46 -6.36
C VAL A 110 -0.18 8.02 -7.77
N LEU A 111 -0.99 7.56 -8.73
CA LEU A 111 -0.88 7.92 -10.15
C LEU A 111 -1.31 9.35 -10.45
N TRP A 112 -2.41 9.81 -9.85
CA TRP A 112 -3.03 11.09 -10.16
C TRP A 112 -3.14 12.04 -8.96
N GLY A 113 -2.98 11.54 -7.74
CA GLY A 113 -3.07 12.38 -6.55
C GLY A 113 -1.93 13.40 -6.43
N LYS A 114 -2.20 14.44 -5.64
CA LYS A 114 -1.25 15.51 -5.29
C LYS A 114 -1.27 15.75 -3.78
N GLY A 115 -0.16 16.26 -3.23
CA GLY A 115 -0.04 16.56 -1.80
C GLY A 115 -0.38 15.35 -0.92
N TRP A 116 -1.27 15.58 0.06
CA TRP A 116 -1.69 14.57 1.04
C TRP A 116 -2.37 13.35 0.40
N LEU A 117 -3.05 13.51 -0.75
CA LEU A 117 -3.75 12.40 -1.39
C LEU A 117 -2.75 11.37 -1.96
N ARG A 118 -1.70 11.87 -2.60
CA ARG A 118 -0.59 11.03 -3.07
C ARG A 118 0.14 10.38 -1.90
N GLU A 119 0.33 11.12 -0.81
CA GLU A 119 0.97 10.61 0.40
C GLU A 119 0.17 9.49 1.06
N ALA A 120 -1.16 9.61 1.10
CA ALA A 120 -2.06 8.55 1.56
C ALA A 120 -1.92 7.28 0.71
N GLY A 121 -1.96 7.41 -0.61
CA GLY A 121 -1.79 6.29 -1.54
C GLY A 121 -0.42 5.62 -1.41
N CYS A 122 0.66 6.41 -1.43
CA CYS A 122 2.03 5.88 -1.29
C CYS A 122 2.21 5.22 0.09
N GLY A 123 1.68 5.84 1.15
CA GLY A 123 1.74 5.30 2.50
C GLY A 123 1.01 3.98 2.63
N TYR A 124 -0.21 3.87 2.10
CA TYR A 124 -0.95 2.62 2.07
C TYR A 124 -0.18 1.51 1.33
N ILE A 125 0.28 1.80 0.11
CA ILE A 125 1.02 0.83 -0.71
C ILE A 125 2.30 0.36 0.00
N CYS A 126 3.06 1.29 0.59
CA CYS A 126 4.33 0.96 1.25
C CYS A 126 4.18 0.30 2.63
N THR A 127 2.98 0.31 3.23
CA THR A 127 2.71 -0.28 4.54
C THR A 127 1.83 -1.52 4.40
N VAL A 128 0.51 -1.35 4.46
CA VAL A 128 -0.49 -2.42 4.39
C VAL A 128 -0.39 -3.16 3.05
N GLY A 129 -0.17 -2.46 1.94
CA GLY A 129 0.04 -3.07 0.63
C GLY A 129 1.27 -3.98 0.59
N LEU A 130 2.39 -3.54 1.16
CA LEU A 130 3.61 -4.34 1.22
C LEU A 130 3.45 -5.56 2.13
N VAL A 131 2.94 -5.36 3.35
CA VAL A 131 2.78 -6.45 4.33
C VAL A 131 1.74 -7.46 3.85
N GLY A 132 0.56 -7.00 3.43
CA GLY A 132 -0.49 -7.87 2.91
C GLY A 132 -0.09 -8.56 1.60
N GLY A 133 0.67 -7.87 0.75
CA GLY A 133 1.30 -8.45 -0.43
C GLY A 133 2.26 -9.58 -0.07
N LEU A 134 3.22 -9.34 0.83
CA LEU A 134 4.21 -10.35 1.23
C LEU A 134 3.58 -11.58 1.89
N ILE A 135 2.62 -11.39 2.80
CA ILE A 135 1.95 -12.51 3.49
C ILE A 135 1.25 -13.39 2.46
N ASN A 136 0.43 -12.83 1.58
CA ASN A 136 -0.29 -13.62 0.58
C ASN A 136 0.62 -14.09 -0.57
N PHE A 137 1.77 -13.46 -0.78
CA PHE A 137 2.74 -13.90 -1.76
C PHE A 137 3.49 -15.16 -1.30
N VAL A 138 3.76 -15.28 0.00
CA VAL A 138 4.43 -16.45 0.60
C VAL A 138 3.43 -17.53 1.04
N TYR A 139 2.26 -17.11 1.53
CA TYR A 139 1.22 -17.97 2.09
C TYR A 139 -0.17 -17.57 1.54
N PRO A 140 -0.46 -17.80 0.25
CA PRO A 140 -1.77 -17.55 -0.37
C PRO A 140 -2.81 -18.61 0.03
N ALA A 141 -3.00 -18.87 1.33
CA ALA A 141 -3.84 -19.98 1.81
C ALA A 141 -5.29 -19.92 1.30
N ASN A 142 -5.85 -18.72 1.16
CA ASN A 142 -7.23 -18.53 0.68
C ASN A 142 -7.44 -19.00 -0.77
N VAL A 143 -6.38 -18.97 -1.59
CA VAL A 143 -6.47 -19.36 -3.00
C VAL A 143 -5.81 -20.71 -3.20
N LEU A 144 -4.54 -20.86 -2.79
CA LEU A 144 -3.80 -22.13 -2.97
C LEU A 144 -4.21 -23.24 -1.99
N GLY A 145 -5.11 -22.95 -1.05
CA GLY A 145 -5.80 -23.97 -0.26
C GLY A 145 -6.87 -24.73 -1.05
N THR A 146 -7.30 -24.20 -2.20
CA THR A 146 -8.34 -24.81 -3.05
C THR A 146 -7.88 -24.95 -4.51
N TYR A 147 -7.15 -23.96 -5.00
CA TYR A 147 -6.71 -23.86 -6.39
C TYR A 147 -5.23 -24.21 -6.55
N SER A 148 -4.86 -24.78 -7.70
CA SER A 148 -3.45 -24.91 -8.11
C SER A 148 -2.84 -23.55 -8.44
N CYS A 149 -1.53 -23.37 -8.25
CA CYS A 149 -0.81 -22.21 -8.79
C CYS A 149 -0.82 -22.13 -10.33
N LEU A 150 -1.19 -23.22 -11.01
CA LEU A 150 -1.41 -23.27 -12.46
C LEU A 150 -2.83 -22.88 -12.87
N SER A 151 -3.76 -22.78 -11.93
CA SER A 151 -5.12 -22.31 -12.20
C SER A 151 -5.14 -20.81 -12.51
N PHE A 152 -6.20 -20.35 -13.19
CA PHE A 152 -6.44 -18.93 -13.41
C PHE A 152 -6.44 -18.14 -12.09
N ALA A 153 -7.21 -18.59 -11.09
CA ALA A 153 -7.28 -17.94 -9.78
C ALA A 153 -5.94 -17.93 -9.04
N GLY A 154 -5.24 -19.07 -9.03
CA GLY A 154 -3.95 -19.23 -8.37
C GLY A 154 -2.88 -18.32 -8.98
N MET A 155 -2.70 -18.37 -10.29
CA MET A 155 -1.70 -17.53 -10.96
C MET A 155 -2.07 -16.04 -10.88
N ARG A 156 -3.35 -15.69 -11.04
CA ARG A 156 -3.82 -14.32 -10.82
C ARG A 156 -3.44 -13.84 -9.43
N SER A 157 -3.76 -14.59 -8.38
CA SER A 157 -3.48 -14.21 -6.99
C SER A 157 -1.98 -13.99 -6.76
N LEU A 158 -1.13 -14.92 -7.21
CA LEU A 158 0.32 -14.79 -7.10
C LEU A 158 0.87 -13.55 -7.81
N LEU A 159 0.43 -13.29 -9.04
CA LEU A 159 0.83 -12.10 -9.80
C LEU A 159 0.29 -10.81 -9.18
N TYR A 160 -0.92 -10.85 -8.64
CA TYR A 160 -1.58 -9.70 -8.00
C TYR A 160 -0.79 -9.28 -6.76
N HIS A 161 -0.50 -10.22 -5.86
CA HIS A 161 0.27 -9.95 -4.65
C HIS A 161 1.73 -9.63 -4.96
N GLY A 162 2.35 -10.30 -5.94
CA GLY A 162 3.68 -9.95 -6.44
C GLY A 162 3.74 -8.51 -6.96
N SER A 163 2.70 -8.06 -7.67
CA SER A 163 2.60 -6.68 -8.17
C SER A 163 2.47 -5.66 -7.03
N MET A 164 1.75 -5.99 -5.96
CA MET A 164 1.68 -5.14 -4.76
C MET A 164 3.07 -4.96 -4.12
N VAL A 165 3.80 -6.06 -3.93
CA VAL A 165 5.16 -6.04 -3.38
C VAL A 165 6.10 -5.26 -4.30
N LEU A 166 6.05 -5.51 -5.60
CA LEU A 166 6.86 -4.78 -6.60
C LEU A 166 6.63 -3.27 -6.51
N CYS A 167 5.37 -2.82 -6.53
CA CYS A 167 5.04 -1.40 -6.47
C CYS A 167 5.55 -0.75 -5.18
N ALA A 168 5.35 -1.39 -4.04
CA ALA A 168 5.81 -0.91 -2.75
C ALA A 168 7.34 -0.80 -2.68
N LEU A 169 8.04 -1.86 -3.11
CA LEU A 169 9.50 -1.85 -3.12
C LEU A 169 10.06 -0.82 -4.11
N VAL A 170 9.45 -0.64 -5.28
CA VAL A 170 9.88 0.40 -6.23
C VAL A 170 9.72 1.79 -5.61
N LEU A 171 8.59 2.08 -4.95
CA LEU A 171 8.39 3.38 -4.28
C LEU A 171 9.44 3.65 -3.20
N LEU A 172 9.76 2.65 -2.39
CA LEU A 172 10.74 2.77 -1.31
C LEU A 172 12.18 2.87 -1.82
N VAL A 173 12.58 2.00 -2.75
CA VAL A 173 13.97 1.92 -3.24
C VAL A 173 14.32 3.06 -4.19
N SER A 174 13.35 3.56 -4.98
CA SER A 174 13.57 4.73 -5.84
C SER A 174 13.61 6.06 -5.08
N GLY A 175 13.23 6.07 -3.79
CA GLY A 175 13.10 7.29 -3.00
C GLY A 175 11.87 8.14 -3.35
N LEU A 176 10.96 7.63 -4.21
CA LEU A 176 9.68 8.29 -4.49
C LEU A 176 8.78 8.38 -3.25
N HIS A 177 8.98 7.48 -2.29
CA HIS A 177 8.34 7.50 -0.99
C HIS A 177 9.33 7.16 0.13
N SER A 178 9.13 7.77 1.30
CA SER A 178 9.85 7.42 2.52
C SER A 178 8.93 7.59 3.73
N PHE A 179 9.19 6.85 4.80
CA PHE A 179 8.44 6.99 6.07
C PHE A 179 8.86 8.22 6.88
N ARG A 180 9.60 9.15 6.26
CA ARG A 180 10.07 10.39 6.89
C ARG A 180 9.09 11.52 6.63
N TRP A 181 8.96 12.39 7.62
CA TRP A 181 8.14 13.58 7.49
C TRP A 181 8.86 14.62 6.62
N LYS A 182 8.32 14.99 5.45
CA LYS A 182 8.96 15.99 4.57
C LYS A 182 9.11 17.37 5.22
N GLY A 183 8.29 17.69 6.22
CA GLY A 183 8.40 18.93 6.99
C GLY A 183 9.74 19.09 7.72
N THR A 184 10.35 18.00 8.20
CA THR A 184 11.66 18.06 8.89
C THR A 184 12.82 18.26 7.92
N GLU A 185 12.72 17.78 6.67
CA GLU A 185 13.77 17.93 5.66
C GLU A 185 13.78 19.34 5.05
N LEU A 186 12.61 19.92 4.79
CA LEU A 186 12.49 21.33 4.40
C LEU A 186 12.99 22.26 5.52
N ALA A 187 12.60 22.01 6.77
CA ALA A 187 13.08 22.78 7.91
C ALA A 187 14.60 22.61 8.15
N ALA A 188 15.15 21.41 7.99
CA ALA A 188 16.59 21.17 8.12
C ALA A 188 17.40 21.79 6.98
N ALA A 189 16.92 21.70 5.73
CA ALA A 189 17.55 22.31 4.57
C ALA A 189 17.47 23.84 4.61
N GLU A 190 16.37 24.42 5.11
CA GLU A 190 16.23 25.85 5.34
C GLU A 190 17.11 26.33 6.51
N ARG A 191 17.24 25.57 7.61
CA ARG A 191 18.18 25.88 8.71
C ARG A 191 19.63 25.87 8.22
N GLN A 192 20.02 24.92 7.38
CA GLN A 192 21.36 24.89 6.79
C GLN A 192 21.59 26.05 5.82
N LYS A 193 20.61 26.42 4.98
CA LYS A 193 20.69 27.61 4.13
C LYS A 193 20.74 28.91 4.94
N GLY A 194 19.97 29.01 6.03
CA GLY A 194 19.98 30.15 6.94
C GLY A 194 21.31 30.32 7.67
N ALA A 195 21.90 29.21 8.15
CA ALA A 195 23.22 29.21 8.78
C ALA A 195 24.36 29.55 7.78
N ALA A 196 24.25 29.07 6.54
CA ALA A 196 25.19 29.42 5.47
C ALA A 196 25.07 30.90 5.05
N ALA A 197 23.85 31.47 5.05
CA ALA A 197 23.59 32.88 4.77
C ALA A 197 24.02 33.80 5.92
N SER A 198 23.87 33.38 7.19
CA SER A 198 24.34 34.15 8.34
C SER A 198 25.86 34.18 8.43
N ASN A 199 26.53 33.07 8.10
CA ASN A 199 28.00 33.00 8.09
C ASN A 199 28.62 33.79 6.94
N SER A 200 27.99 33.82 5.77
CA SER A 200 28.43 34.66 4.64
C SER A 200 28.10 36.15 4.85
N GLY A 201 26.97 36.47 5.50
CA GLY A 201 26.63 37.84 5.90
C GLY A 201 27.52 38.41 7.02
N ALA A 202 27.96 37.57 7.97
CA ALA A 202 28.93 37.97 9.00
C ALA A 202 30.32 38.20 8.41
N ALA A 203 30.77 37.36 7.46
CA ALA A 203 32.02 37.56 6.73
C ALA A 203 32.00 38.84 5.86
N ALA A 204 30.87 39.15 5.21
CA ALA A 204 30.71 40.38 4.43
C ALA A 204 30.61 41.65 5.30
N LYS A 205 30.04 41.56 6.51
CA LYS A 205 29.98 42.69 7.47
C LYS A 205 31.33 43.02 8.12
N GLN A 206 32.27 42.08 8.12
CA GLN A 206 33.63 42.34 8.60
C GLN A 206 34.53 42.97 7.52
N GLN A 207 34.06 43.04 6.26
CA GLN A 207 34.84 43.60 5.14
C GLN A 207 34.34 44.94 4.59
N ASN A 208 33.15 45.43 4.93
CA ASN A 208 32.65 46.72 4.41
C ASN A 208 32.08 47.62 5.50
N GLY A 209 32.99 48.33 6.18
CA GLY A 209 32.70 49.62 6.80
C GLY A 209 32.91 50.74 5.79
N ALA A 210 32.11 50.80 4.72
CA ALA A 210 31.92 51.98 3.88
C ALA A 210 30.82 51.73 2.83
N ALA A 211 30.12 52.80 2.46
CA ALA A 211 29.14 52.92 1.39
C ALA A 211 27.72 52.41 1.68
N ALA A 212 26.91 53.34 2.19
CA ALA A 212 25.48 53.34 2.06
C ALA A 212 25.07 53.55 0.59
N SER A 213 24.26 52.65 0.04
CA SER A 213 23.13 52.93 -0.87
C SER A 213 22.60 51.62 -1.45
N ASN A 214 21.38 51.25 -1.06
CA ASN A 214 20.39 50.48 -1.83
C ASN A 214 19.27 49.95 -0.91
N LEU A 215 18.58 50.88 -0.25
CA LEU A 215 17.34 50.64 0.47
C LEU A 215 16.18 50.69 -0.52
N ARG A 216 15.93 49.59 -1.25
CA ARG A 216 14.59 49.29 -1.82
C ARG A 216 14.37 47.86 -2.32
N ALA A 217 15.38 47.00 -2.37
CA ALA A 217 15.21 45.57 -2.69
C ALA A 217 15.09 44.66 -1.46
N ALA A 218 15.45 45.12 -0.25
CA ALA A 218 15.52 44.30 0.96
C ALA A 218 14.19 44.11 1.71
N ALA A 219 13.10 44.76 1.30
CA ALA A 219 11.83 44.74 2.05
C ALA A 219 10.83 43.65 1.61
N ARG A 220 11.05 42.96 0.48
CA ARG A 220 10.14 41.90 -0.01
C ARG A 220 10.59 40.46 0.28
N GLN A 221 11.82 40.25 0.75
CA GLN A 221 12.30 38.93 1.18
C GLN A 221 11.95 38.50 2.62
N PRO A 222 11.79 39.38 3.64
CA PRO A 222 11.61 38.90 5.01
C PRO A 222 10.22 38.32 5.28
N GLN A 223 9.18 38.71 4.53
CA GLN A 223 7.81 38.20 4.75
C GLN A 223 7.62 36.75 4.28
N ASN A 224 8.24 36.36 3.16
CA ASN A 224 8.18 34.97 2.68
C ASN A 224 9.02 34.02 3.55
N ALA A 225 10.16 34.51 4.06
CA ALA A 225 10.99 33.75 5.01
C ALA A 225 10.31 33.63 6.39
N ALA A 226 9.61 34.66 6.87
CA ALA A 226 8.87 34.58 8.13
C ALA A 226 7.67 33.61 8.03
N ALA A 227 6.94 33.62 6.91
CA ALA A 227 5.82 32.69 6.68
C ALA A 227 6.29 31.24 6.47
N SER A 228 7.44 31.01 5.82
CA SER A 228 8.04 29.67 5.71
C SER A 228 8.57 29.18 7.06
N ASN A 229 9.22 30.05 7.85
CA ASN A 229 9.68 29.74 9.21
C ASN A 229 8.52 29.44 10.18
N LEU A 230 7.39 30.14 10.07
CA LEU A 230 6.17 29.86 10.85
C LEU A 230 5.54 28.51 10.47
N ARG A 231 5.56 28.13 9.19
CA ARG A 231 5.14 26.78 8.74
C ARG A 231 6.12 25.68 9.14
N ALA A 232 7.42 25.97 9.17
CA ALA A 232 8.45 25.05 9.65
C ALA A 232 8.39 24.84 11.18
N ALA A 233 7.93 25.84 11.93
CA ALA A 233 7.73 25.75 13.39
C ALA A 233 6.52 24.89 13.78
N ALA A 234 5.48 24.85 12.94
CA ALA A 234 4.34 23.97 13.12
C ALA A 234 4.69 22.56 12.61
N GLY A 235 5.44 21.79 13.40
CA GLY A 235 5.81 20.42 13.03
C GLY A 235 4.58 19.50 12.79
N PRO A 236 4.79 18.21 12.50
CA PRO A 236 3.70 17.30 12.15
C PRO A 236 2.61 17.25 13.22
N LYS A 237 1.37 17.54 12.84
CA LYS A 237 0.16 17.30 13.66
C LYS A 237 -0.14 15.81 13.74
N LEU A 238 -0.86 15.38 14.78
CA LEU A 238 -1.22 13.96 14.99
C LEU A 238 -1.97 13.34 13.79
N TRP A 239 -2.87 14.09 13.15
CA TRP A 239 -3.66 13.58 12.01
C TRP A 239 -2.80 13.14 10.82
N HIS A 240 -1.58 13.66 10.68
CA HIS A 240 -0.67 13.25 9.62
C HIS A 240 -0.22 11.79 9.76
N LEU A 241 -0.18 11.25 10.97
CA LEU A 241 0.08 9.83 11.18
C LEU A 241 -1.02 8.95 10.60
N LEU A 242 -2.26 9.46 10.53
CA LEU A 242 -3.43 8.71 10.05
C LEU A 242 -3.57 8.75 8.52
N VAL A 243 -2.80 9.59 7.81
CA VAL A 243 -2.87 9.74 6.35
C VAL A 243 -2.71 8.42 5.59
N PRO A 244 -1.74 7.54 5.94
CA PRO A 244 -1.59 6.23 5.29
C PRO A 244 -2.78 5.29 5.51
N ALA A 245 -3.58 5.50 6.55
CA ALA A 245 -4.76 4.68 6.84
C ALA A 245 -5.99 5.09 6.02
N ILE A 246 -6.01 6.29 5.44
CA ILE A 246 -7.18 6.86 4.74
C ILE A 246 -7.73 5.90 3.67
N PRO A 247 -6.93 5.30 2.76
CA PRO A 247 -7.48 4.42 1.74
C PRO A 247 -8.19 3.21 2.34
N CYS A 248 -7.65 2.66 3.43
CA CYS A 248 -8.26 1.55 4.15
C CYS A 248 -9.58 1.97 4.80
N LEU A 249 -9.60 3.09 5.52
CA LEU A 249 -10.82 3.57 6.20
C LEU A 249 -11.93 3.92 5.21
N LEU A 250 -11.60 4.53 4.08
CA LEU A 250 -12.56 4.90 3.03
C LEU A 250 -13.28 3.69 2.43
N VAL A 251 -12.61 2.55 2.31
CA VAL A 251 -13.21 1.33 1.74
C VAL A 251 -13.84 0.46 2.83
N SER A 252 -13.15 0.27 3.95
CA SER A 252 -13.57 -0.67 5.00
C SER A 252 -14.77 -0.19 5.81
N ILE A 253 -14.90 1.12 6.09
CA ILE A 253 -16.02 1.62 6.91
C ILE A 253 -17.36 1.42 6.18
N PRO A 254 -17.54 1.84 4.91
CA PRO A 254 -18.76 1.55 4.18
C PRO A 254 -19.02 0.04 4.05
N ALA A 255 -17.98 -0.75 3.77
CA ALA A 255 -18.10 -2.21 3.65
C ALA A 255 -18.65 -2.83 4.95
N ASN A 256 -18.06 -2.48 6.10
CA ASN A 256 -18.51 -2.97 7.39
C ASN A 256 -19.90 -2.44 7.77
N LEU A 257 -20.25 -1.20 7.41
CA LEU A 257 -21.59 -0.67 7.64
C LEU A 257 -22.66 -1.47 6.88
N VAL A 258 -22.41 -1.79 5.61
CA VAL A 258 -23.28 -2.66 4.81
C VAL A 258 -23.45 -4.02 5.49
N ASN A 259 -22.35 -4.62 5.97
CA ASN A 259 -22.37 -5.93 6.62
C ASN A 259 -23.15 -5.93 7.95
N PHE A 260 -23.00 -4.90 8.77
CA PHE A 260 -23.64 -4.86 10.09
C PHE A 260 -25.08 -4.34 10.07
N VAL A 261 -25.43 -3.46 9.12
CA VAL A 261 -26.70 -2.72 9.15
C VAL A 261 -27.66 -3.16 8.04
N LEU A 262 -27.16 -3.43 6.83
CA LEU A 262 -28.01 -3.60 5.65
C LEU A 262 -28.27 -5.05 5.28
N VAL A 263 -27.31 -5.95 5.54
CA VAL A 263 -27.43 -7.38 5.19
C VAL A 263 -27.19 -8.22 6.44
N PRO A 264 -28.23 -8.48 7.25
CA PRO A 264 -28.12 -9.37 8.41
C PRO A 264 -27.59 -10.73 7.95
N ASN A 265 -26.51 -11.22 8.57
CA ASN A 265 -25.80 -12.45 8.20
C ASN A 265 -25.00 -12.40 6.89
N ALA A 266 -24.65 -11.21 6.37
CA ALA A 266 -23.55 -11.14 5.43
C ALA A 266 -22.28 -11.67 6.11
N ASP A 267 -21.84 -12.86 5.72
CA ASP A 267 -20.53 -13.40 6.10
C ASP A 267 -19.38 -12.74 5.32
N TYR A 268 -19.62 -11.53 4.83
CA TYR A 268 -18.58 -10.67 4.37
C TYR A 268 -18.06 -9.87 5.56
N MET A 269 -16.78 -9.99 5.87
CA MET A 269 -16.13 -9.03 6.74
C MET A 269 -14.83 -8.65 6.07
N PHE A 270 -14.64 -7.34 5.86
CA PHE A 270 -13.37 -6.73 5.48
C PHE A 270 -12.24 -7.22 6.43
N PHE A 271 -12.62 -7.64 7.66
CA PHE A 271 -11.78 -8.28 8.65
C PHE A 271 -12.41 -9.56 9.25
N LYS A 272 -12.34 -10.70 8.55
CA LYS A 272 -12.57 -11.99 9.20
C LYS A 272 -11.36 -12.35 10.07
N LEU A 273 -11.55 -12.39 11.39
CA LEU A 273 -10.50 -12.84 12.33
C LEU A 273 -10.12 -14.31 12.07
N GLU A 274 -11.06 -15.10 11.54
CA GLU A 274 -10.92 -16.52 11.21
C GLU A 274 -9.88 -16.80 10.11
N SER A 275 -9.54 -15.80 9.29
CA SER A 275 -8.60 -15.93 8.17
C SER A 275 -7.14 -15.63 8.56
N PHE A 276 -6.87 -15.37 9.84
CA PHE A 276 -5.54 -14.96 10.33
C PHE A 276 -5.17 -15.68 11.64
N PHE A 277 -3.95 -15.47 12.13
CA PHE A 277 -3.41 -15.99 13.42
C PHE A 277 -4.29 -15.73 14.66
N LEU A 278 -5.35 -14.95 14.50
CA LEU A 278 -6.31 -14.60 15.54
C LEU A 278 -7.59 -15.44 15.46
N ALA A 279 -7.68 -16.45 14.59
CA ALA A 279 -8.83 -17.35 14.51
C ALA A 279 -9.34 -17.86 15.89
N PRO A 280 -8.47 -18.22 16.87
CA PRO A 280 -8.93 -18.61 18.20
C PRO A 280 -9.67 -17.50 18.96
N LEU A 281 -9.29 -16.24 18.76
CA LEU A 281 -9.98 -15.08 19.34
C LEU A 281 -11.31 -14.80 18.63
N GLY A 282 -11.37 -15.05 17.33
CA GLY A 282 -12.59 -14.88 16.53
C GLY A 282 -13.73 -15.80 16.97
N ALA A 283 -13.40 -17.00 17.46
CA ALA A 283 -14.37 -17.97 17.94
C ALA A 283 -15.04 -17.59 19.27
N VAL A 284 -14.42 -16.70 20.06
CA VAL A 284 -14.88 -16.36 21.43
C VAL A 284 -15.43 -14.94 21.51
N LEU A 285 -14.97 -14.03 20.64
CA LEU A 285 -15.31 -12.61 20.72
C LEU A 285 -16.53 -12.26 19.85
N PRO A 286 -17.37 -11.29 20.27
CA PRO A 286 -18.43 -10.78 19.42
C PRO A 286 -17.91 -10.22 18.08
N LYS A 287 -18.63 -10.48 16.97
CA LYS A 287 -18.25 -10.03 15.61
C LYS A 287 -17.94 -8.53 15.49
N TRP A 288 -18.58 -7.66 16.28
CA TRP A 288 -18.29 -6.22 16.26
C TRP A 288 -16.95 -5.89 16.92
N PHE A 289 -16.55 -6.66 17.94
CA PHE A 289 -15.32 -6.44 18.69
C PHE A 289 -14.10 -6.92 17.91
N THR A 290 -14.24 -8.03 17.17
CA THR A 290 -13.22 -8.52 16.24
C THR A 290 -12.90 -7.48 15.16
N VAL A 291 -13.92 -6.82 14.61
CA VAL A 291 -13.74 -5.70 13.66
C VAL A 291 -13.00 -4.52 14.30
N LEU A 292 -13.32 -4.16 15.55
CA LEU A 292 -12.62 -3.09 16.25
C LEU A 292 -11.13 -3.40 16.45
N ILE A 293 -10.80 -4.62 16.90
CA ILE A 293 -9.41 -5.07 17.04
C ILE A 293 -8.69 -4.96 15.70
N MET A 294 -9.34 -5.34 14.61
CA MET A 294 -8.75 -5.28 13.28
C MET A 294 -8.51 -3.85 12.84
N TYR A 295 -9.44 -2.92 13.07
CA TYR A 295 -9.16 -1.51 12.83
C TYR A 295 -7.93 -1.00 13.60
N ILE A 296 -7.75 -1.42 14.86
CA ILE A 296 -6.56 -1.07 15.65
C ILE A 296 -5.30 -1.65 15.01
N VAL A 297 -5.31 -2.93 14.61
CA VAL A 297 -4.17 -3.58 13.94
C VAL A 297 -3.84 -2.89 12.62
N TYR A 298 -4.84 -2.53 11.81
CA TYR A 298 -4.64 -1.84 10.54
C TYR A 298 -4.12 -0.42 10.71
N LEU A 299 -4.64 0.33 11.69
CA LEU A 299 -4.09 1.62 12.06
C LEU A 299 -2.63 1.45 12.49
N ALA A 300 -2.33 0.53 13.39
CA ALA A 300 -0.96 0.27 13.82
C ALA A 300 -0.03 -0.12 12.65
N ALA A 301 -0.48 -0.98 11.73
CA ALA A 301 0.31 -1.40 10.57
C ALA A 301 0.57 -0.26 9.58
N SER A 302 -0.42 0.63 9.38
CA SER A 302 -0.30 1.76 8.45
C SER A 302 0.46 2.95 9.04
N THR A 303 0.28 3.24 10.32
CA THR A 303 0.89 4.40 10.99
C THR A 303 2.21 4.07 11.68
N GLY A 304 2.41 2.81 12.09
CA GLY A 304 3.57 2.35 12.85
C GLY A 304 4.92 2.72 12.21
N PRO A 305 5.12 2.50 10.89
CA PRO A 305 6.37 2.89 10.21
C PRO A 305 6.68 4.39 10.27
N TYR A 306 5.68 5.24 10.44
CA TYR A 306 5.84 6.70 10.54
C TYR A 306 6.06 7.20 11.97
N LEU A 307 5.74 6.38 12.97
CA LEU A 307 5.80 6.76 14.39
C LEU A 307 7.20 7.21 14.84
N PRO A 308 8.31 6.53 14.49
CA PRO A 308 9.64 6.97 14.91
C PRO A 308 10.01 8.36 14.36
N GLY A 309 9.66 8.63 13.08
CA GLY A 309 9.91 9.93 12.45
C GLY A 309 9.09 11.04 13.09
N TRP A 310 7.83 10.75 13.43
CA TRP A 310 6.96 11.69 14.11
C TRP A 310 7.43 12.00 15.54
N LEU A 311 7.80 10.98 16.33
CA LEU A 311 8.30 11.15 17.70
C LEU A 311 9.58 11.99 17.73
N LYS A 312 10.52 11.73 16.81
CA LYS A 312 11.72 12.55 16.65
C LYS A 312 11.37 14.01 16.38
N ALA A 313 10.42 14.26 15.47
CA ALA A 313 9.96 15.60 15.14
C ALA A 313 9.21 16.32 16.28
N GLN A 314 8.62 15.59 17.24
CA GLN A 314 8.07 16.20 18.47
C GLN A 314 9.17 16.55 19.46
N LYS A 315 10.16 15.66 19.65
CA LYS A 315 11.27 15.90 20.57
C LYS A 315 12.09 17.13 20.17
N GLU A 316 12.28 17.38 18.88
CA GLU A 316 12.98 18.56 18.37
C GLU A 316 12.23 19.89 18.58
N ARG A 317 11.00 19.87 19.14
CA ARG A 317 10.24 21.08 19.49
C ARG A 317 10.36 21.50 20.95
N VAL A 318 10.72 20.57 21.84
CA VAL A 318 10.87 20.79 23.27
C VAL A 318 12.31 21.18 23.55
#